data_AF-A0A166H2Y6-F1
#
_entry.id   AF-A0A166H2Y6-F1
#
_cell.length_a   1.000
_cell.length_b   1.000
_cell.length_c   1.000
_cell.angle_alpha   90.00
_cell.angle_beta   90.00
_cell.angle_gamma   90.00
#
_symmetry.space_group_name_H-M   'P 1'
#
loop_
_entity.id
_entity.type
_entity.pdbx_description
1 polymer ?
#
loop_
_entity_poly.entity_id
_entity_poly.type
_entity_poly.pdbx_seq_one_letter_code
_entity_poly.pdbx_strand_id
1 'polypeptide(L)' 'MAAFAEAGVTGVLELAPAGALVGLAKRGLKGVPSLAVKTPDDLDAARAFIDEHAA' A
#
# COMPACT_ATOMS: atom_id res chain seq x y z
N MET A 1 10.73 2.83 7.02
CA MET A 1 10.31 1.43 6.73
C MET A 1 10.41 0.54 7.95
N ALA A 2 11.48 0.62 8.75
CA ALA A 2 11.64 -0.17 9.98
C ALA A 2 10.42 -0.16 10.91
N ALA A 3 9.87 1.01 11.24
CA ALA A 3 8.68 1.10 12.10
C ALA A 3 7.44 0.38 11.53
N PHE A 4 7.23 0.40 10.21
CA PHE A 4 6.14 -0.34 9.59
C PHE A 4 6.37 -1.86 9.63
N ALA A 5 7.62 -2.30 9.43
CA ALA A 5 7.98 -3.72 9.56
C ALA A 5 7.80 -4.21 11.01
N GLU A 6 8.22 -3.41 11.99
CA GLU A 6 8.06 -3.69 13.42
C GLU A 6 6.58 -3.74 13.83
N ALA A 7 5.75 -2.85 13.26
CA ALA A 7 4.31 -2.87 13.46
C ALA A 7 3.59 -4.00 12.71
N GLY A 8 4.29 -4.80 11.91
CA GLY A 8 3.70 -5.92 11.18
C GLY A 8 2.67 -5.53 10.13
N VAL A 9 2.86 -4.40 9.44
CA VAL A 9 1.90 -3.94 8.42
C VAL A 9 1.69 -5.01 7.34
N THR A 10 0.42 -5.25 7.01
CA THR A 10 -0.01 -6.28 6.05
C THR A 10 -0.18 -5.74 4.63
N GLY A 11 -0.26 -4.42 4.46
CA GLY A 11 -0.36 -3.76 3.17
C GLY A 11 -0.06 -2.26 3.25
N VAL A 12 0.37 -1.66 2.14
CA VAL A 12 0.60 -0.21 2.02
C VAL A 12 -0.19 0.35 0.84
N LEU A 13 -1.12 1.25 1.11
CA LEU A 13 -1.91 1.96 0.10
C LEU A 13 -1.48 3.43 0.06
N GLU A 14 -1.02 3.92 -1.09
CA GLU A 14 -0.62 5.31 -1.31
C GLU A 14 -1.72 6.05 -2.09
N LEU A 15 -2.17 7.18 -1.55
CA LEU A 15 -3.20 8.02 -2.17
C LEU A 15 -2.62 8.95 -3.24
N ALA A 16 -3.50 9.45 -4.11
CA ALA A 16 -3.11 10.32 -5.22
C ALA A 16 -2.49 11.65 -4.71
N PRO A 17 -1.43 12.16 -5.35
CA PRO A 17 -0.68 11.57 -6.47
C PRO A 17 0.31 10.48 -6.01
N ALA A 18 0.06 9.23 -6.40
CA ALA A 18 0.80 8.08 -5.91
C ALA A 18 1.96 7.64 -6.82
N GLY A 19 2.98 7.02 -6.23
CA GLY A 19 4.02 6.26 -6.92
C GLY A 19 5.35 6.21 -6.16
N ALA A 20 5.73 7.32 -5.51
CA ALA A 20 7.01 7.44 -4.84
C ALA A 20 7.06 6.59 -3.56
N LEU A 21 6.01 6.65 -2.73
CA LEU A 21 5.96 5.92 -1.46
C LEU A 21 5.75 4.43 -1.69
N VAL A 22 4.97 4.01 -2.68
CA VAL A 22 4.89 2.61 -3.12
C VAL A 22 6.26 2.10 -3.58
N GLY A 23 7.03 2.92 -4.30
CA GLY A 23 8.40 2.58 -4.67
C GLY A 23 9.31 2.35 -3.45
N LEU A 24 9.22 3.21 -2.44
CA LEU A 24 9.93 3.04 -1.16
C LEU A 24 9.44 1.81 -0.40
N ALA A 25 8.14 1.55 -0.38
CA ALA A 25 7.52 0.39 0.26
C ALA A 25 8.01 -0.92 -0.35
N LYS A 26 7.98 -1.05 -1.68
CA LYS A 26 8.47 -2.25 -2.38
C LYS A 26 9.94 -2.54 -2.11
N ARG A 27 10.78 -1.52 -1.95
CA ARG A 27 12.21 -1.68 -1.65
C ARG A 27 12.47 -2.01 -0.18
N GLY A 28 11.76 -1.37 0.74
CA GLY A 28 12.03 -1.44 2.18
C GLY A 28 11.12 -2.39 2.97
N LEU A 29 10.06 -2.92 2.36
CA LEU A 29 9.13 -3.90 2.93
C LEU A 29 8.91 -5.04 1.92
N LYS A 30 9.98 -5.77 1.58
CA LYS A 30 9.88 -6.88 0.63
C LYS A 30 8.82 -7.89 1.09
N GLY A 31 7.90 -8.24 0.19
CA GLY A 31 6.80 -9.16 0.47
C GLY A 31 5.54 -8.50 1.01
N VAL A 32 5.56 -7.23 1.42
CA VAL A 32 4.35 -6.49 1.80
C VAL A 32 3.64 -5.97 0.54
N PRO A 33 2.38 -6.36 0.29
CA PRO A 33 1.56 -5.81 -0.79
C PRO A 33 1.50 -4.29 -0.76
N SER A 34 1.54 -3.67 -1.94
CA SER A 34 1.43 -2.21 -2.06
C SER A 34 0.63 -1.78 -3.28
N LEU A 35 -0.27 -0.82 -3.08
CA LEU A 35 -1.19 -0.29 -4.08
C LEU A 35 -1.04 1.23 -4.19
N ALA A 36 -1.01 1.75 -5.43
CA ALA A 36 -1.00 3.18 -5.73
C ALA A 36 -2.38 3.58 -6.28
N VAL A 37 -3.05 4.52 -5.62
CA VAL A 37 -4.28 5.14 -6.11
C VAL A 37 -3.90 6.43 -6.84
N LYS A 38 -4.13 6.48 -8.15
CA LYS A 38 -3.73 7.59 -9.04
C LYS A 38 -4.93 8.32 -9.60
N THR A 39 -5.99 7.59 -9.92
CA THR A 39 -7.24 8.12 -10.50
C THR A 39 -8.44 7.53 -9.77
N PRO A 40 -9.66 8.08 -10.00
CA PRO A 40 -10.88 7.47 -9.48
C PRO A 40 -11.11 6.02 -9.93
N ASP A 41 -10.55 5.60 -11.06
CA ASP A 41 -10.67 4.22 -11.55
C ASP A 41 -9.96 3.20 -10.64
N ASP A 42 -9.04 3.66 -9.79
CA ASP A 42 -8.32 2.80 -8.84
C ASP A 42 -9.11 2.52 -7.55
N LEU A 43 -10.28 3.15 -7.34
CA LEU A 43 -11.04 3.06 -6.09
C LEU A 43 -11.58 1.66 -5.80
N ASP A 44 -11.99 0.91 -6.83
CA ASP A 44 -12.45 -0.47 -6.64
C ASP A 44 -11.30 -1.38 -6.18
N ALA A 45 -10.11 -1.21 -6.77
CA ALA A 45 -8.92 -1.91 -6.34
C ALA A 45 -8.50 -1.52 -4.91
N ALA A 46 -8.63 -0.24 -4.55
CA ALA A 46 -8.38 0.25 -3.20
C ALA A 46 -9.31 -0.37 -2.17
N ARG A 47 -10.60 -0.51 -2.51
CA ARG A 47 -11.58 -1.16 -1.64
C ARG A 47 -11.24 -2.62 -1.39
N ALA A 48 -10.96 -3.37 -2.47
CA ALA A 48 -10.58 -4.77 -2.36
C ALA A 48 -9.30 -4.95 -1.52
N PHE A 49 -8.31 -4.08 -1.71
CA PHE A 49 -7.06 -4.08 -0.94
C PHE A 49 -7.29 -3.82 0.55
N ILE A 50 -8.20 -2.89 0.89
CA ILE A 50 -8.57 -2.63 2.29
C ILE A 50 -9.27 -3.84 2.89
N ASP A 51 -10.25 -4.44 2.18
CA ASP A 51 -10.97 -5.61 2.66
C ASP A 51 -10.04 -6.83 2.89
N GLU A 52 -8.96 -6.97 2.11
CA GLU A 52 -7.93 -8.01 2.29
C GLU A 52 -7.03 -7.78 3.53
N HIS A 53 -6.74 -6.53 3.89
CA HIS A 53 -5.67 -6.20 4.84
C HIS A 53 -6.11 -5.55 6.16
N ALA A 54 -7.38 -5.13 6.28
CA ALA A 54 -7.92 -4.42 7.44
C ALA A 54 -8.79 -5.29 8.38
N ALA A 55 -8.71 -6.61 8.24
CA ALA A 55 -9.42 -7.58 9.09
C ALA A 55 -8.82 -7.68 10.51
#